data_AF-A0A941SA60-F1
#
_entry.id   AF-A0A941SA60-F1
#
_cell.length_a   1.000
_cell.length_b   1.000
_cell.length_c   1.000
_cell.angle_alpha   90.00
_cell.angle_beta   90.00
_cell.angle_gamma   90.00
#
_symmetry.space_group_name_H-M   'P 1'
#
loop_
_entity.id
_entity.type
_entity.pdbx_description
1 polymer ?
#
loop_
_entity_poly.entity_id
_entity_poly.type
_entity_poly.pdbx_seq_one_letter_code
_entity_poly.pdbx_strand_id
1 'polypeptide(L)'
;MMNTLSIEKLYESQQTLLDMLKTKQDVFAKIKTVNYPLIVKWQMMLGVLLPIQFEILKKIGFTNEQTALIEYNAQLMQTQKDDQKLRELNEAKWNYIFEQAFDITSVQKISQEQALALIKDISIEMMSENFLKQVDAFMAKLDPNMPLIEKRQHLLTLLIPMQMSVMSKHGFAGEQGYVQAQKALMEYLHEPQMIEQASKAQIALFTRAGLMG
;
A
#
# COMPACT_ATOMS: atom_id res chain seq x y z
N MET A 1 -8.75 8.38 -23.57
CA MET A 1 -9.80 7.37 -23.30
C MET A 1 -9.25 6.43 -22.26
N MET A 2 -9.94 6.25 -21.12
CA MET A 2 -9.55 5.22 -20.14
C MET A 2 -9.69 3.85 -20.79
N ASN A 3 -8.65 3.03 -20.72
CA ASN A 3 -8.70 1.64 -21.19
C ASN A 3 -9.46 0.80 -20.17
N THR A 4 -10.77 0.66 -20.34
CA THR A 4 -11.60 -0.18 -19.46
C THR A 4 -11.31 -1.66 -19.74
N LEU A 5 -10.80 -2.38 -18.76
CA LEU A 5 -10.54 -3.80 -18.85
C LEU A 5 -11.84 -4.61 -18.73
N SER A 6 -11.91 -5.73 -19.45
CA SER A 6 -12.95 -6.73 -19.19
C SER A 6 -12.65 -7.46 -17.88
N ILE A 7 -13.68 -8.06 -17.28
CA ILE A 7 -13.53 -8.82 -16.04
C ILE A 7 -12.58 -10.02 -16.21
N GLU A 8 -12.58 -10.65 -17.39
CA GLU A 8 -11.69 -11.77 -17.72
C GLU A 8 -10.22 -11.32 -17.69
N LYS A 9 -9.91 -10.13 -18.23
CA LYS A 9 -8.56 -9.55 -18.16
C LYS A 9 -8.16 -9.21 -16.73
N LEU A 10 -9.10 -8.76 -15.90
CA LEU A 10 -8.84 -8.51 -14.48
C LEU A 10 -8.53 -9.82 -13.73
N TYR A 11 -9.26 -10.90 -14.01
CA TYR A 11 -8.95 -12.23 -13.46
C TYR A 11 -7.59 -12.74 -13.92
N GLU A 12 -7.34 -12.73 -15.22
CA GLU A 12 -6.08 -13.22 -15.79
C GLU A 12 -4.88 -12.45 -15.21
N SER A 13 -5.00 -11.12 -15.12
CA SER A 13 -3.94 -10.28 -14.55
C SER A 13 -3.72 -10.52 -13.05
N GLN A 14 -4.78 -10.66 -12.23
CA GLN A 14 -4.61 -10.97 -10.80
C GLN A 14 -4.06 -12.38 -10.56
N GLN A 15 -4.51 -13.36 -11.33
CA GLN A 15 -4.01 -14.73 -11.25
C GLN A 15 -2.53 -14.79 -11.65
N THR A 16 -2.17 -14.17 -12.79
CA THR A 16 -0.78 -14.09 -13.26
C THR A 16 0.11 -13.38 -12.25
N LEU A 17 -0.38 -12.30 -11.62
CA LEU A 17 0.33 -11.57 -10.57
C LEU A 17 0.61 -12.48 -9.37
N LEU A 18 -0.39 -13.21 -8.89
CA LEU A 18 -0.23 -14.15 -7.78
C LEU A 18 0.77 -15.26 -8.13
N ASP A 19 0.68 -15.84 -9.32
CA ASP A 19 1.58 -16.92 -9.75
C ASP A 19 3.02 -16.43 -9.88
N MET A 20 3.24 -15.25 -10.46
CA MET A 20 4.56 -14.63 -10.53
C MET A 20 5.12 -14.33 -9.14
N LEU A 21 4.31 -13.85 -8.19
CA LEU A 21 4.72 -13.64 -6.80
C LEU A 21 5.12 -14.96 -6.11
N LYS A 22 4.39 -16.06 -6.39
CA LYS A 22 4.74 -17.41 -5.90
C LYS A 22 6.11 -17.87 -6.39
N THR A 23 6.49 -17.56 -7.63
CA THR A 23 7.85 -17.86 -8.12
C THR A 23 8.96 -17.11 -7.38
N LYS A 24 8.62 -16.07 -6.60
CA LYS A 24 9.57 -15.27 -5.81
C LYS A 24 9.63 -15.67 -4.33
N GLN A 25 9.14 -16.87 -3.97
CA GLN A 25 9.11 -17.36 -2.58
C GLN A 25 10.47 -17.21 -1.86
N ASP A 26 11.59 -17.52 -2.53
CA ASP A 26 12.92 -17.45 -1.91
C ASP A 26 13.34 -16.02 -1.58
N VAL A 27 12.88 -15.05 -2.38
CA VAL A 27 13.13 -13.62 -2.13
C VAL A 27 12.32 -13.16 -0.93
N PHE A 28 11.05 -13.57 -0.83
CA PHE A 28 10.22 -13.26 0.33
C PHE A 28 10.73 -13.93 1.62
N ALA A 29 11.16 -15.19 1.56
CA ALA A 29 11.78 -15.88 2.68
C ALA A 29 13.03 -15.14 3.19
N LYS A 30 13.83 -14.55 2.29
CA LYS A 30 14.94 -13.66 2.67
C LYS A 30 14.44 -12.39 3.35
N ILE A 31 13.44 -11.69 2.78
CA ILE A 31 12.85 -10.48 3.39
C ILE A 31 12.35 -10.76 4.82
N LYS A 32 11.70 -11.90 5.01
CA LYS A 32 11.19 -12.35 6.32
C LYS A 32 12.30 -12.50 7.35
N THR A 33 13.40 -13.17 6.98
CA THR A 33 14.47 -13.60 7.89
C THR A 33 15.56 -12.56 8.13
N VAL A 34 15.74 -11.56 7.26
CA VAL A 34 16.75 -10.50 7.48
C VAL A 34 16.41 -9.66 8.72
N ASN A 35 17.44 -9.31 9.49
CA ASN A 35 17.32 -8.41 10.63
C ASN A 35 17.46 -6.94 10.19
N TYR A 36 16.49 -6.48 9.42
CA TYR A 36 16.38 -5.07 9.01
C TYR A 36 15.14 -4.41 9.61
N PRO A 37 15.16 -3.08 9.81
CA PRO A 37 13.98 -2.32 10.21
C PRO A 37 12.81 -2.58 9.26
N LEU A 38 11.58 -2.51 9.79
CA LEU A 38 10.36 -2.78 9.03
C LEU A 38 10.28 -1.98 7.72
N ILE A 39 10.67 -0.71 7.73
CA ILE A 39 10.68 0.14 6.53
C ILE A 39 11.52 -0.48 5.38
N VAL A 40 12.68 -1.05 5.71
CA VAL A 40 13.55 -1.68 4.71
C VAL A 40 12.89 -2.95 4.17
N LYS A 41 12.26 -3.76 5.04
CA LYS A 41 11.50 -4.94 4.61
C LYS A 41 10.33 -4.56 3.69
N TRP A 42 9.61 -3.47 3.98
CA TRP A 42 8.57 -2.92 3.10
C TRP A 42 9.12 -2.50 1.74
N GLN A 43 10.24 -1.77 1.71
CA GLN A 43 10.88 -1.36 0.47
C GLN A 43 11.33 -2.57 -0.36
N MET A 44 11.90 -3.59 0.27
CA MET A 44 12.27 -4.84 -0.41
C MET A 44 11.04 -5.57 -0.97
N MET A 45 9.95 -5.66 -0.21
CA MET A 45 8.69 -6.26 -0.67
C MET A 45 8.13 -5.51 -1.89
N LEU A 46 8.09 -4.17 -1.83
CA LEU A 46 7.66 -3.34 -2.96
C LEU A 46 8.59 -3.49 -4.18
N GLY A 47 9.89 -3.68 -3.94
CA GLY A 47 10.88 -3.98 -4.97
C GLY A 47 10.66 -5.32 -5.68
N VAL A 48 9.88 -6.24 -5.10
CA VAL A 48 9.42 -7.47 -5.76
C VAL A 48 8.07 -7.26 -6.44
N LEU A 49 7.12 -6.63 -5.75
CA LEU A 49 5.75 -6.47 -6.22
C LEU A 49 5.62 -5.56 -7.44
N LEU A 50 6.20 -4.35 -7.38
CA LEU A 50 5.99 -3.32 -8.39
C LEU A 50 6.50 -3.74 -9.78
N PRO A 51 7.72 -4.32 -9.94
CA PRO A 51 8.17 -4.78 -11.26
C PRO A 51 7.23 -5.81 -11.89
N ILE A 52 6.69 -6.74 -11.10
CA ILE A 52 5.74 -7.75 -11.57
C ILE A 52 4.44 -7.07 -12.02
N GLN A 53 3.91 -6.12 -11.23
CA GLN A 53 2.71 -5.37 -11.62
C GLN A 53 2.92 -4.62 -12.94
N PHE A 54 4.04 -3.89 -13.09
CA PHE A 54 4.34 -3.17 -14.32
C PHE A 54 4.48 -4.09 -15.54
N GLU A 55 5.09 -5.28 -15.38
CA GLU A 55 5.16 -6.27 -16.45
C GLU A 55 3.77 -6.72 -16.90
N ILE A 56 2.85 -6.97 -15.97
CA ILE A 56 1.49 -7.38 -16.27
C ILE A 56 0.69 -6.26 -16.92
N LEU A 57 0.79 -5.03 -16.39
CA LEU A 57 0.15 -3.84 -16.97
C LEU A 57 0.54 -3.66 -18.43
N LYS A 58 1.83 -3.80 -18.74
CA LYS A 58 2.33 -3.74 -20.12
C LYS A 58 1.68 -4.79 -21.02
N LYS A 59 1.51 -6.03 -20.54
CA LYS A 59 0.88 -7.13 -21.31
C LYS A 59 -0.59 -6.88 -21.61
N ILE A 60 -1.31 -6.20 -20.73
CA ILE A 60 -2.75 -5.92 -20.88
C ILE A 60 -3.04 -4.56 -21.54
N GLY A 61 -2.01 -3.89 -22.08
CA GLY A 61 -2.14 -2.69 -22.91
C GLY A 61 -2.07 -1.35 -22.16
N PHE A 62 -1.55 -1.34 -20.95
CA PHE A 62 -1.25 -0.11 -20.21
C PHE A 62 0.18 0.37 -20.49
N THR A 63 0.40 1.68 -20.32
CA THR A 63 1.75 2.28 -20.39
C THR A 63 2.57 1.88 -19.15
N ASN A 64 3.90 2.00 -19.24
CA ASN A 64 4.81 1.66 -18.15
C ASN A 64 4.98 2.83 -17.16
N GLU A 65 3.87 3.45 -16.77
CA GLU A 65 3.85 4.69 -15.98
C GLU A 65 3.05 4.51 -14.69
N GLN A 66 3.29 5.38 -13.71
CA GLN A 66 2.60 5.30 -12.42
C GLN A 66 1.09 5.55 -12.54
N THR A 67 0.67 6.39 -13.49
CA THR A 67 -0.74 6.64 -13.80
C THR A 67 -1.46 5.35 -14.19
N ALA A 68 -0.79 4.46 -14.94
CA ALA A 68 -1.36 3.18 -15.33
C ALA A 68 -1.64 2.27 -14.13
N LEU A 69 -0.76 2.26 -13.13
CA LEU A 69 -0.97 1.50 -11.90
C LEU A 69 -2.15 2.06 -11.09
N ILE A 70 -2.29 3.38 -11.03
CA ILE A 70 -3.43 4.04 -10.37
C ILE A 70 -4.74 3.69 -11.08
N GLU A 71 -4.78 3.82 -12.40
CA GLU A 71 -5.95 3.48 -13.22
C GLU A 71 -6.34 2.00 -13.08
N TYR A 72 -5.37 1.10 -13.14
CA TYR A 72 -5.60 -0.33 -12.96
C TYR A 72 -6.15 -0.65 -11.56
N ASN A 73 -5.54 -0.10 -10.51
CA ASN A 73 -6.00 -0.33 -9.14
C ASN A 73 -7.40 0.26 -8.92
N ALA A 74 -7.72 1.41 -9.53
CA ALA A 74 -9.07 1.99 -9.47
C ALA A 74 -10.11 1.09 -10.14
N GLN A 75 -9.81 0.54 -11.33
CA GLN A 75 -10.68 -0.44 -12.00
C GLN A 75 -10.85 -1.71 -11.17
N LEU A 76 -9.75 -2.28 -10.67
CA LEU A 76 -9.77 -3.46 -9.80
C LEU A 76 -10.63 -3.23 -8.55
N MET A 77 -10.44 -2.08 -7.88
CA MET A 77 -11.20 -1.71 -6.69
C MET A 77 -12.69 -1.52 -6.98
N GLN A 78 -13.04 -0.97 -8.14
CA GLN A 78 -14.44 -0.79 -8.51
C GLN A 78 -15.10 -2.12 -8.86
N THR A 79 -14.44 -2.99 -9.64
CA THR A 79 -15.01 -4.28 -10.07
C THR A 79 -15.10 -5.29 -8.92
N GLN A 80 -14.14 -5.34 -8.01
CA GLN A 80 -14.14 -6.32 -6.91
C GLN A 80 -15.27 -6.12 -5.89
N LYS A 81 -15.92 -4.94 -5.87
CA LYS A 81 -17.08 -4.69 -5.00
C LYS A 81 -18.21 -5.68 -5.31
N ASP A 82 -18.46 -5.86 -6.60
CA ASP A 82 -19.56 -6.65 -7.13
C ASP A 82 -19.14 -8.07 -7.54
N ASP A 83 -17.82 -8.35 -7.60
CA ASP A 83 -17.29 -9.64 -8.01
C ASP A 83 -16.53 -10.38 -6.89
N GLN A 84 -17.13 -11.44 -6.37
CA GLN A 84 -16.56 -12.24 -5.27
C GLN A 84 -15.22 -12.89 -5.67
N LYS A 85 -15.12 -13.44 -6.88
CA LYS A 85 -13.92 -14.15 -7.33
C LYS A 85 -12.71 -13.22 -7.43
N LEU A 86 -12.91 -12.00 -7.94
CA LEU A 86 -11.86 -11.00 -8.06
C LEU A 86 -11.36 -10.54 -6.69
N ARG A 87 -12.29 -10.36 -5.75
CA ARG A 87 -11.99 -10.07 -4.35
C ARG A 87 -11.17 -11.18 -3.71
N GLU A 88 -11.59 -12.44 -3.85
CA GLU A 88 -10.84 -13.60 -3.33
C GLU A 88 -9.42 -13.69 -3.92
N LEU A 89 -9.24 -13.43 -5.22
CA LEU A 89 -7.92 -13.40 -5.85
C LEU A 89 -7.04 -12.28 -5.31
N ASN A 90 -7.60 -11.08 -5.15
CA ASN A 90 -6.89 -9.94 -4.59
C ASN A 90 -6.50 -10.20 -3.13
N GLU A 91 -7.40 -10.77 -2.33
CA GLU A 91 -7.12 -11.21 -0.95
C GLU A 91 -6.04 -12.28 -0.90
N ALA A 92 -6.11 -13.31 -1.74
CA ALA A 92 -5.09 -14.37 -1.81
C ALA A 92 -3.69 -13.81 -2.11
N LYS A 93 -3.60 -12.83 -3.02
CA LYS A 93 -2.36 -12.11 -3.31
C LYS A 93 -1.81 -11.41 -2.08
N TRP A 94 -2.62 -10.61 -1.39
CA TRP A 94 -2.15 -9.88 -0.22
C TRP A 94 -1.83 -10.80 0.95
N ASN A 95 -2.65 -11.83 1.19
CA ASN A 95 -2.37 -12.86 2.18
C ASN A 95 -1.02 -13.52 1.94
N TYR A 96 -0.73 -13.92 0.69
CA TYR A 96 0.56 -14.48 0.31
C TYR A 96 1.71 -13.49 0.60
N ILE A 97 1.60 -12.23 0.18
CA ILE A 97 2.64 -11.22 0.43
C ILE A 97 2.89 -11.04 1.93
N PHE A 98 1.83 -10.89 2.73
CA PHE A 98 1.96 -10.66 4.17
C PHE A 98 2.52 -11.85 4.93
N GLU A 99 2.09 -13.06 4.57
CA GLU A 99 2.61 -14.29 5.15
C GLU A 99 4.10 -14.48 4.82
N GLN A 100 4.46 -14.30 3.54
CA GLN A 100 5.79 -14.60 3.06
C GLN A 100 6.82 -13.51 3.39
N ALA A 101 6.45 -12.23 3.40
CA ALA A 101 7.37 -11.13 3.72
C ALA A 101 7.42 -10.77 5.21
N PHE A 102 6.31 -10.95 5.96
CA PHE A 102 6.16 -10.39 7.30
C PHE A 102 5.69 -11.38 8.38
N ASP A 103 5.52 -12.66 8.03
CA ASP A 103 5.07 -13.73 8.95
C ASP A 103 3.64 -13.58 9.49
N ILE A 104 2.75 -12.93 8.73
CA ILE A 104 1.37 -12.72 9.17
C ILE A 104 0.45 -13.85 8.69
N THR A 105 0.41 -14.93 9.47
CA THR A 105 -0.44 -16.12 9.22
C THR A 105 -1.89 -15.93 9.68
N SER A 106 -2.13 -15.09 10.68
CA SER A 106 -3.46 -14.73 11.19
C SER A 106 -3.60 -13.22 11.30
N VAL A 107 -4.81 -12.71 11.04
CA VAL A 107 -5.13 -11.28 11.17
C VAL A 107 -5.92 -11.05 12.46
N GLN A 108 -5.50 -10.07 13.24
CA GLN A 108 -6.36 -9.53 14.29
C GLN A 108 -7.58 -8.86 13.64
N LYS A 109 -8.75 -9.49 13.80
CA LYS A 109 -10.01 -8.94 13.31
C LYS A 109 -10.36 -7.64 14.03
N ILE A 110 -10.81 -6.66 13.27
CA ILE A 110 -11.35 -5.39 13.78
C ILE A 110 -12.74 -5.18 13.18
N SER A 111 -13.61 -4.45 13.87
CA SER A 111 -14.89 -4.03 13.30
C SER A 111 -14.71 -2.88 12.31
N GLN A 112 -15.73 -2.61 11.51
CA GLN A 112 -15.73 -1.46 10.61
C GLN A 112 -15.57 -0.13 11.37
N GLU A 113 -16.19 0.00 12.54
CA GLU A 113 -16.07 1.19 13.39
C GLU A 113 -14.63 1.37 13.89
N GLN A 114 -13.96 0.28 14.26
CA GLN A 114 -12.55 0.32 14.67
C GLN A 114 -11.64 0.70 13.49
N ALA A 115 -11.89 0.15 12.29
CA ALA A 115 -11.16 0.50 11.08
C ALA A 115 -11.31 2.00 10.74
N LEU A 116 -12.54 2.52 10.81
CA LEU A 116 -12.86 3.92 10.58
C LEU A 116 -12.20 4.85 11.61
N ALA A 117 -12.23 4.48 12.89
CA ALA A 117 -11.56 5.24 13.94
C ALA A 117 -10.04 5.28 13.70
N LEU A 118 -9.44 4.14 13.38
CA LEU A 118 -8.01 4.04 13.12
C LEU A 118 -7.58 4.87 11.89
N ILE A 119 -8.27 4.76 10.75
CA ILE A 119 -7.89 5.55 9.57
C ILE A 119 -8.08 7.04 9.80
N LYS A 120 -9.12 7.43 10.55
CA LYS A 120 -9.37 8.83 10.88
C LYS A 120 -8.23 9.40 11.71
N ASP A 121 -7.76 8.69 12.73
CA ASP A 121 -6.64 9.14 13.56
C ASP A 121 -5.33 9.20 12.76
N ILE A 122 -5.09 8.24 11.87
CA ILE A 122 -3.94 8.28 10.94
C ILE A 122 -4.03 9.52 10.05
N SER A 123 -5.20 9.78 9.48
CA SER A 123 -5.43 10.94 8.62
C SER A 123 -5.27 12.26 9.36
N ILE A 124 -5.76 12.36 10.60
CA ILE A 124 -5.58 13.55 11.45
C ILE A 124 -4.10 13.81 11.72
N GLU A 125 -3.35 12.79 12.15
CA GLU A 125 -1.93 12.95 12.45
C GLU A 125 -1.13 13.29 11.19
N MET A 126 -1.44 12.65 10.05
CA MET A 126 -0.80 12.90 8.77
C MET A 126 -1.05 14.32 8.23
N MET A 127 -2.18 14.92 8.59
CA MET A 127 -2.52 16.32 8.27
C MET A 127 -2.11 17.31 9.39
N SER A 128 -1.53 16.83 10.49
CA SER A 128 -1.15 17.71 11.59
C SER A 128 0.00 18.63 11.19
N GLU A 129 -0.07 19.89 11.62
CA GLU A 129 0.98 20.86 11.32
C GLU A 129 2.35 20.42 11.88
N ASN A 130 2.35 19.70 13.00
CA ASN A 130 3.57 19.15 13.58
C ASN A 130 4.23 18.10 12.67
N PHE A 131 3.45 17.18 12.11
CA PHE A 131 3.96 16.18 11.17
C PHE A 131 4.37 16.83 9.84
N LEU A 132 3.54 17.73 9.30
CA LEU A 132 3.82 18.41 8.03
C LEU A 132 5.11 19.24 8.08
N LYS A 133 5.43 19.89 9.20
CA LYS A 133 6.73 20.56 9.40
C LYS A 133 7.92 19.61 9.38
N GLN A 134 7.76 18.39 9.91
CA GLN A 134 8.80 17.36 9.82
C GLN A 134 9.00 16.92 8.38
N VAL A 135 7.91 16.78 7.62
CA VAL A 135 7.96 16.49 6.18
C VAL A 135 8.72 17.60 5.45
N ASP A 136 8.41 18.88 5.68
CA ASP A 136 9.12 20.00 5.05
C ASP A 136 10.63 19.96 5.31
N ALA A 137 10.99 19.82 6.59
CA ALA A 137 12.39 19.79 7.02
C ALA A 137 13.15 18.59 6.46
N PHE A 138 12.46 17.47 6.24
CA PHE A 138 13.04 16.28 5.64
C PHE A 138 13.18 16.41 4.12
N MET A 139 12.13 16.86 3.43
CA MET A 139 12.12 17.05 1.98
C MET A 139 13.14 18.10 1.53
N ALA A 140 13.36 19.16 2.31
CA ALA A 140 14.38 20.18 2.05
C ALA A 140 15.83 19.65 2.07
N LYS A 141 16.07 18.48 2.66
CA LYS A 141 17.40 17.82 2.72
C LYS A 141 17.63 16.85 1.58
N LEU A 142 16.59 16.48 0.83
CA LEU A 142 16.72 15.58 -0.32
C LEU A 142 17.28 16.34 -1.52
N ASP A 143 17.95 15.62 -2.42
CA ASP A 143 18.39 16.20 -3.69
C ASP A 143 17.17 16.72 -4.47
N PRO A 144 17.13 18.01 -4.87
CA PRO A 144 16.04 18.56 -5.65
C PRO A 144 15.81 17.79 -6.97
N ASN A 145 16.86 17.20 -7.54
CA ASN A 145 16.81 16.43 -8.78
C ASN A 145 16.48 14.94 -8.59
N MET A 146 16.33 14.49 -7.34
CA MET A 146 15.96 13.10 -7.05
C MET A 146 14.63 12.73 -7.74
N PRO A 147 14.53 11.56 -8.38
CA PRO A 147 13.29 11.09 -8.97
C PRO A 147 12.12 11.09 -7.98
N LEU A 148 10.92 11.46 -8.44
CA LEU A 148 9.72 11.52 -7.58
C LEU A 148 9.42 10.20 -6.86
N ILE A 149 9.71 9.06 -7.52
CA ILE A 149 9.52 7.74 -6.93
C ILE A 149 10.45 7.50 -5.73
N GLU A 150 11.71 7.93 -5.83
CA GLU A 150 12.68 7.81 -4.75
C GLU A 150 12.30 8.75 -3.60
N LYS A 151 11.87 9.98 -3.89
CA LYS A 151 11.34 10.91 -2.88
C LYS A 151 10.14 10.31 -2.12
N ARG A 152 9.21 9.66 -2.84
CA ARG A 152 8.07 8.94 -2.23
C ARG A 152 8.53 7.79 -1.33
N GLN A 153 9.56 7.04 -1.73
CA GLN A 153 10.15 5.99 -0.89
C GLN A 153 10.83 6.54 0.36
N HIS A 154 11.51 7.69 0.26
CA HIS A 154 12.12 8.36 1.40
C HIS A 154 11.07 8.89 2.39
N LEU A 155 9.92 9.37 1.90
CA LEU A 155 8.83 9.84 2.76
C LEU A 155 8.29 8.73 3.69
N LEU A 156 8.37 7.46 3.28
CA LEU A 156 7.96 6.33 4.12
C LEU A 156 8.77 6.23 5.43
N THR A 157 9.99 6.78 5.47
CA THR A 157 10.81 6.81 6.69
C THR A 157 10.21 7.69 7.79
N LEU A 158 9.36 8.66 7.43
CA LEU A 158 8.58 9.47 8.38
C LEU A 158 7.18 8.88 8.58
N LEU A 159 6.57 8.39 7.50
CA LEU A 159 5.17 7.97 7.52
C LEU A 159 4.96 6.70 8.36
N ILE A 160 5.83 5.69 8.22
CA ILE A 160 5.67 4.42 8.94
C ILE A 160 5.77 4.63 10.47
N PRO A 161 6.80 5.31 11.01
CA PRO A 161 6.86 5.57 12.46
C PRO A 161 5.66 6.34 13.00
N MET A 162 5.16 7.33 12.25
CA MET A 162 3.94 8.06 12.62
C MET A 162 2.73 7.12 12.69
N GLN A 163 2.52 6.31 11.65
CA GLN A 163 1.41 5.36 11.60
C GLN A 163 1.52 4.32 12.72
N MET A 164 2.72 3.79 12.99
CA MET A 164 2.98 2.87 14.12
C MET A 164 2.57 3.50 15.46
N SER A 165 2.92 4.77 15.68
CA SER A 165 2.55 5.50 16.91
C SER A 165 1.03 5.63 17.08
N VAL A 166 0.32 5.95 15.99
CA VAL A 166 -1.15 6.01 16.00
C VAL A 166 -1.75 4.61 16.23
N MET A 167 -1.33 3.62 15.45
CA MET A 167 -1.81 2.22 15.53
C MET A 167 -1.61 1.61 16.91
N SER A 168 -0.52 1.94 17.61
CA SER A 168 -0.28 1.49 18.99
C SER A 168 -1.40 1.91 19.95
N LYS A 169 -1.99 3.10 19.77
CA LYS A 169 -3.14 3.57 20.57
C LYS A 169 -4.40 2.75 20.35
N HIS A 170 -4.48 2.02 19.23
CA HIS A 170 -5.57 1.14 18.84
C HIS A 170 -5.26 -0.34 19.13
N GLY A 171 -4.22 -0.63 19.93
CA GLY A 171 -3.83 -1.99 20.31
C GLY A 171 -2.86 -2.69 19.35
N PHE A 172 -2.39 -1.99 18.31
CA PHE A 172 -1.46 -2.50 17.31
C PHE A 172 -0.04 -1.99 17.56
N ALA A 173 0.60 -2.50 18.62
CA ALA A 173 1.92 -2.03 19.04
C ALA A 173 3.08 -2.62 18.21
N GLY A 174 4.09 -1.80 17.96
CA GLY A 174 5.34 -2.22 17.32
C GLY A 174 5.21 -2.57 15.84
N GLU A 175 6.28 -3.13 15.27
CA GLU A 175 6.34 -3.44 13.84
C GLU A 175 5.31 -4.50 13.43
N GLN A 176 5.16 -5.55 14.24
CA GLN A 176 4.17 -6.60 14.02
C GLN A 176 2.73 -6.05 14.11
N GLY A 177 2.44 -5.22 15.11
CA GLY A 177 1.16 -4.54 15.22
C GLY A 177 0.84 -3.69 13.99
N TYR A 178 1.83 -2.95 13.48
CA TYR A 178 1.65 -2.18 12.24
C TYR A 178 1.28 -3.06 11.05
N VAL A 179 2.00 -4.16 10.82
CA VAL A 179 1.68 -5.03 9.67
C VAL A 179 0.31 -5.68 9.83
N GLN A 180 -0.05 -6.09 11.05
CA GLN A 180 -1.39 -6.58 11.40
C GLN A 180 -2.48 -5.54 11.09
N ALA A 181 -2.28 -4.29 11.52
CA ALA A 181 -3.21 -3.20 11.26
C ALA A 181 -3.35 -2.91 9.76
N GLN A 182 -2.24 -2.87 9.02
CA GLN A 182 -2.26 -2.70 7.57
C GLN A 182 -3.10 -3.80 6.92
N LYS A 183 -2.87 -5.07 7.26
CA LYS A 183 -3.63 -6.20 6.71
C LYS A 183 -5.11 -6.15 7.11
N ALA A 184 -5.45 -5.81 8.35
CA ALA A 184 -6.82 -5.69 8.82
C ALA A 184 -7.58 -4.54 8.13
N LEU A 185 -6.93 -3.41 7.89
CA LEU A 185 -7.53 -2.26 7.20
C LEU A 185 -7.89 -2.58 5.75
N MET A 186 -7.20 -3.53 5.11
CA MET A 186 -7.46 -3.90 3.72
C MET A 186 -8.87 -4.43 3.46
N GLU A 187 -9.48 -5.08 4.46
CA GLU A 187 -10.86 -5.56 4.39
C GLU A 187 -11.84 -4.40 4.14
N TYR A 188 -11.50 -3.18 4.59
CA TYR A 188 -12.38 -2.02 4.55
C TYR A 188 -11.97 -0.97 3.51
N LEU A 189 -10.91 -1.18 2.72
CA LEU A 189 -10.42 -0.18 1.75
C LEU A 189 -11.40 0.17 0.61
N HIS A 190 -12.47 -0.61 0.45
CA HIS A 190 -13.52 -0.36 -0.53
C HIS A 190 -14.64 0.56 0.00
N GLU A 191 -14.66 0.82 1.31
CA GLU A 191 -15.65 1.66 1.96
C GLU A 191 -15.46 3.15 1.60
N PRO A 192 -16.50 3.87 1.15
CA PRO A 192 -16.38 5.26 0.72
C PRO A 192 -15.74 6.19 1.75
N GLN A 193 -16.10 6.04 3.03
CA GLN A 193 -15.57 6.87 4.11
C GLN A 193 -14.07 6.60 4.35
N MET A 194 -13.62 5.35 4.20
CA MET A 194 -12.20 5.00 4.32
C MET A 194 -11.40 5.64 3.18
N ILE A 195 -11.92 5.55 1.95
CA ILE A 195 -11.31 6.13 0.75
C ILE A 195 -11.20 7.65 0.90
N GLU A 196 -12.27 8.32 1.34
CA GLU A 196 -12.28 9.77 1.54
C GLU A 196 -11.22 10.23 2.55
N GLN A 197 -11.17 9.59 3.73
CA GLN A 197 -10.20 9.93 4.77
C GLN A 197 -8.76 9.72 4.32
N ALA A 198 -8.48 8.58 3.68
CA ALA A 198 -7.15 8.26 3.19
C ALA A 198 -6.73 9.22 2.06
N SER A 199 -7.62 9.47 1.09
CA SER A 199 -7.36 10.35 -0.05
C SER A 199 -7.10 11.79 0.39
N LYS A 200 -7.95 12.34 1.27
CA LYS A 200 -7.78 13.70 1.79
C LYS A 200 -6.41 13.89 2.45
N ALA A 201 -6.02 12.96 3.31
CA ALA A 201 -4.77 13.06 4.03
C ALA A 201 -3.57 12.84 3.10
N GLN A 202 -3.67 11.91 2.13
CA GLN A 202 -2.64 11.67 1.12
C GLN A 202 -2.42 12.90 0.24
N ILE A 203 -3.50 13.56 -0.21
CA ILE A 203 -3.42 14.81 -0.99
C ILE A 203 -2.71 15.89 -0.17
N ALA A 204 -3.08 16.08 1.09
CA ALA A 204 -2.46 17.08 1.96
C ALA A 204 -0.95 16.82 2.10
N LEU A 205 -0.56 15.58 2.41
CA LEU A 205 0.83 15.17 2.55
C LEU A 205 1.62 15.36 1.24
N PHE A 206 1.10 14.87 0.12
CA PHE A 206 1.81 14.93 -1.16
C PHE A 206 1.90 16.34 -1.72
N THR A 207 0.87 17.16 -1.50
CA THR A 207 0.92 18.58 -1.85
C THR A 207 2.03 19.27 -1.06
N ARG A 208 2.08 19.03 0.25
CA ARG A 208 3.09 19.62 1.12
C ARG A 208 4.50 19.17 0.77
N ALA A 209 4.68 17.88 0.45
CA ALA A 209 5.95 17.30 0.06
C ALA A 209 6.39 17.67 -1.38
N GLY A 210 5.60 18.42 -2.15
CA GLY A 210 5.93 18.72 -3.55
C GLY A 210 5.94 17.47 -4.45
N LEU A 211 5.09 16.50 -4.15
CA LEU A 211 5.00 15.21 -4.84
C LEU A 211 3.74 15.08 -5.71
N MET A 212 2.95 16.16 -5.81
CA MET A 212 1.84 16.29 -6.75
C MET A 212 2.41 16.84 -8.06
N GLY A 213 2.49 15.97 -9.07
CA GLY A 213 2.97 16.27 -10.42
C GLY A 213 2.31 15.34 -11.41
#